data_AF-A0A2H6FKX2-F1
#
_entry.id   AF-A0A2H6FKX2-F1
#
_cell.length_a   1.000
_cell.length_b   1.000
_cell.length_c   1.000
_cell.angle_alpha   90.00
_cell.angle_beta   90.00
_cell.angle_gamma   90.00
#
_symmetry.space_group_name_H-M   'P 1'
#
loop_
_entity.id
_entity.type
_entity.pdbx_description
1 polymer ?
#
loop_
_entity_poly.entity_id
_entity_poly.type
_entity_poly.pdbx_seq_one_letter_code
_entity_poly.pdbx_strand_id
1 'polypeptide(L)'
;MKRLTRIILTASLFLILGSGAYAGRDGKPITPYGDYCSRFNHYGMHRERLDQDQIRKALYHYYKSKGLNIMLINTQGRFIKAHIMNGKRVVDTIIFDRYTGRIRSIY
;
A
#
# COMPACT_ATOMS: atom_id res chain seq x y z
N MET A 1 -37.93 -0.68 40.84
CA MET A 1 -36.73 0.17 40.67
C MET A 1 -35.46 -0.64 40.39
N LYS A 2 -35.06 -1.60 41.24
CA LYS A 2 -33.79 -2.38 41.09
C LYS A 2 -33.60 -3.16 39.77
N ARG A 3 -34.69 -3.68 39.17
CA ARG A 3 -34.64 -4.36 37.85
C ARG A 3 -34.37 -3.39 36.70
N LEU A 4 -34.96 -2.19 36.76
CA LEU A 4 -34.78 -1.15 35.75
C LEU A 4 -33.33 -0.65 35.75
N THR A 5 -32.75 -0.46 36.94
CA THR A 5 -31.34 -0.05 37.08
C THR A 5 -30.37 -1.08 36.51
N ARG A 6 -30.64 -2.39 36.71
CA ARG A 6 -29.82 -3.46 36.14
C ARG A 6 -29.88 -3.49 34.62
N ILE A 7 -31.05 -3.30 34.02
CA ILE A 7 -31.22 -3.25 32.56
C ILE A 7 -30.45 -2.07 31.96
N ILE A 8 -30.53 -0.90 32.60
CA ILE A 8 -29.81 0.30 32.16
C ILE A 8 -28.30 0.07 32.25
N LEU A 9 -27.81 -0.53 33.32
CA LEU A 9 -26.38 -0.86 33.51
C LEU A 9 -25.88 -1.88 32.48
N THR A 10 -26.66 -2.91 32.17
CA THR A 10 -26.27 -3.89 31.14
C THR A 10 -26.28 -3.28 29.75
N ALA A 11 -27.28 -2.46 29.42
CA ALA A 11 -27.35 -1.80 28.12
C ALA A 11 -26.20 -0.80 27.88
N SER A 12 -25.84 -0.05 28.93
CA SER A 12 -24.70 0.88 28.87
C SER A 12 -23.36 0.14 28.75
N LEU A 13 -23.19 -1.02 29.39
CA LEU A 13 -21.98 -1.84 29.23
C LEU A 13 -21.83 -2.37 27.79
N PHE A 14 -22.92 -2.77 27.14
CA PHE A 14 -22.89 -3.23 25.74
C PHE A 14 -22.57 -2.11 24.74
N LEU A 15 -22.98 -0.87 25.02
CA LEU A 15 -22.66 0.29 24.17
C LEU A 15 -21.16 0.66 24.21
N ILE A 16 -20.52 0.49 25.37
CA ILE A 16 -19.08 0.77 25.53
C ILE A 16 -18.24 -0.29 24.80
N LEU A 17 -18.66 -1.56 24.82
CA LEU A 17 -17.96 -2.66 24.14
C LEU A 17 -18.07 -2.58 22.60
N GLY A 18 -19.09 -1.90 22.07
CA GLY A 18 -19.26 -1.67 20.62
C GLY A 18 -18.43 -0.53 20.04
N SER A 19 -17.75 0.26 20.89
CA SER A 19 -16.93 1.41 20.47
C SER A 19 -15.54 0.95 20.01
N GLY A 20 -15.48 0.01 19.07
CA GLY A 20 -14.26 -0.35 18.40
C GLY A 20 -13.80 0.84 17.53
N ALA A 21 -12.66 1.43 17.85
CA ALA A 21 -12.03 2.42 16.98
C ALA A 21 -11.71 1.75 15.62
N TYR A 22 -12.49 2.07 14.60
CA TYR A 22 -12.24 1.62 13.24
C TYR A 22 -11.05 2.42 12.69
N ALA A 23 -9.85 1.83 12.70
CA ALA A 23 -8.66 2.40 12.06
C ALA A 23 -8.69 2.18 10.53
N GLY A 24 -9.81 2.53 9.89
CA GLY A 24 -9.89 2.62 8.45
C GLY A 24 -9.20 3.91 8.02
N ARG A 25 -7.98 3.83 7.48
CA ARG A 25 -7.35 4.97 6.79
C ARG A 25 -8.35 5.48 5.74
N ASP A 26 -8.69 6.76 5.82
CA ASP A 26 -9.55 7.43 4.83
C ASP A 26 -8.90 7.29 3.44
N GLY A 27 -9.48 6.42 2.60
CA GLY A 27 -9.05 6.17 1.24
C GLY A 27 -8.31 4.83 1.05
N LYS A 28 -8.59 4.15 -0.06
CA LYS A 28 -7.81 2.99 -0.49
C LYS A 28 -6.34 3.42 -0.63
N PRO A 29 -5.38 2.66 -0.11
CA PRO A 29 -3.96 2.99 -0.26
C PRO A 29 -3.61 3.07 -1.76
N ILE A 30 -2.90 4.15 -2.14
CA ILE A 30 -2.43 4.38 -3.52
C ILE A 30 -1.65 3.17 -4.04
N THR A 31 -0.86 2.59 -3.15
CA THR A 31 -0.14 1.34 -3.34
C THR A 31 -0.59 0.36 -2.26
N PRO A 32 -1.40 -0.66 -2.59
CA PRO A 32 -1.71 -1.72 -1.64
C PRO A 32 -0.41 -2.35 -1.12
N TYR A 33 -0.33 -2.58 0.19
CA TYR A 33 0.91 -3.06 0.80
C TYR A 33 1.26 -4.45 0.26
N GLY A 34 2.38 -4.56 -0.45
CA GLY A 34 2.87 -5.83 -0.98
C GLY A 34 2.23 -6.27 -2.29
N ASP A 35 1.58 -5.36 -3.02
CA ASP A 35 1.07 -5.62 -4.38
C ASP A 35 2.20 -6.03 -5.35
N TYR A 36 1.83 -6.58 -6.51
CA TYR A 36 2.75 -6.95 -7.57
C TYR A 36 2.50 -6.10 -8.82
N CYS A 37 3.57 -5.74 -9.52
CA CYS A 37 3.43 -5.13 -10.82
C CYS A 37 2.71 -6.10 -11.78
N SER A 38 1.61 -5.66 -12.39
CA SER A 38 0.81 -6.50 -13.30
C SER A 38 1.60 -7.02 -14.51
N ARG A 39 2.64 -6.30 -14.95
CA ARG A 39 3.49 -6.71 -16.09
C ARG A 39 4.67 -7.59 -15.68
N PHE A 40 4.94 -7.70 -14.39
CA PHE A 40 6.06 -8.47 -13.85
C PHE A 40 5.71 -8.93 -12.43
N ASN A 41 5.20 -10.15 -12.32
CA ASN A 41 4.71 -10.72 -11.07
C ASN A 41 5.19 -12.17 -10.90
N HIS A 42 6.49 -12.34 -10.65
CA HIS A 42 7.02 -13.67 -10.38
C HIS A 42 6.86 -14.02 -8.91
N TYR A 43 6.18 -15.14 -8.66
CA TYR A 43 6.17 -15.77 -7.35
C TYR A 43 7.44 -16.60 -7.15
N GLY A 44 8.03 -16.52 -5.96
CA GLY A 44 9.26 -17.26 -5.62
C GLY A 44 10.55 -16.58 -6.08
N MET A 45 11.66 -17.32 -6.06
CA MET A 45 12.98 -16.79 -6.40
C MET A 45 13.21 -16.86 -7.91
N HIS A 46 13.02 -15.74 -8.60
CA HIS A 46 13.39 -15.59 -10.00
C HIS A 46 14.89 -15.27 -10.12
N ARG A 47 15.57 -15.77 -11.16
CA ARG A 47 17.01 -15.56 -11.36
C ARG A 47 17.32 -14.27 -12.10
N GLU A 48 16.43 -13.87 -13.01
CA GLU A 48 16.60 -12.66 -13.79
C GLU A 48 16.05 -11.46 -13.03
N ARG A 49 16.79 -10.35 -13.11
CA ARG A 49 16.37 -9.08 -12.53
C ARG A 49 16.00 -8.14 -13.66
N LEU A 50 14.99 -7.31 -13.45
CA LEU A 50 14.69 -6.25 -14.40
C LEU A 50 15.85 -5.26 -14.52
N ASP A 51 16.17 -4.84 -15.73
CA ASP A 51 17.03 -3.70 -16.02
C ASP A 51 16.31 -2.37 -15.74
N GLN A 52 17.04 -1.25 -15.84
CA GLN A 52 16.48 0.08 -15.52
C GLN A 52 15.31 0.50 -16.41
N ASP A 53 15.35 0.17 -17.71
CA ASP A 53 14.27 0.55 -18.63
C ASP A 53 13.03 -0.31 -18.41
N GLN A 54 13.22 -1.60 -18.13
CA GLN A 54 12.17 -2.53 -17.73
C GLN A 54 11.51 -2.10 -16.41
N ILE A 55 12.30 -1.71 -15.40
CA ILE A 55 11.78 -1.15 -14.13
C ILE A 55 10.92 0.09 -14.41
N ARG A 56 11.45 1.03 -15.19
CA ARG A 56 10.76 2.29 -15.51
C ARG A 56 9.44 2.00 -16.22
N LYS A 57 9.43 1.11 -17.21
CA LYS A 57 8.22 0.69 -17.92
C LYS A 57 7.23 0.01 -16.98
N ALA A 58 7.67 -0.96 -16.19
CA ALA A 58 6.83 -1.69 -15.24
C ALA A 58 6.11 -0.75 -14.27
N LEU A 59 6.85 0.13 -13.60
CA LEU A 59 6.30 1.09 -12.66
C LEU A 59 5.44 2.16 -13.35
N TYR A 60 5.87 2.67 -14.51
CA TYR A 60 5.07 3.61 -15.30
C TYR A 60 3.70 3.03 -15.64
N HIS A 61 3.64 1.81 -16.17
CA HIS A 61 2.36 1.19 -16.52
C HIS A 61 1.47 0.95 -15.30
N TYR A 62 2.06 0.52 -14.18
CA TYR A 62 1.33 0.24 -12.95
C TYR A 62 0.69 1.50 -12.33
N TYR A 63 1.38 2.65 -12.35
CA TYR A 63 0.88 3.90 -11.77
C TYR A 63 0.13 4.79 -12.75
N LYS A 64 0.40 4.70 -14.06
CA LYS A 64 -0.33 5.45 -15.07
C LYS A 64 -1.81 5.11 -15.08
N SER A 65 -2.18 3.84 -14.91
CA SER A 65 -3.60 3.43 -14.81
C SER A 65 -4.31 4.04 -13.59
N LYS A 66 -3.56 4.53 -12.61
CA LYS A 66 -4.05 5.22 -11.41
C LYS A 66 -3.97 6.75 -11.52
N GLY A 67 -3.56 7.28 -12.68
CA GLY A 67 -3.37 8.73 -12.88
C GLY A 67 -2.14 9.30 -12.17
N LEU A 68 -1.16 8.46 -11.84
CA LEU A 68 0.03 8.84 -11.08
C LEU A 68 1.30 8.71 -11.91
N ASN A 69 2.29 9.54 -11.58
CA ASN A 69 3.62 9.51 -12.17
C ASN A 69 4.64 8.92 -11.20
N ILE A 70 5.81 8.56 -11.72
CA ILE A 70 6.91 8.00 -10.94
C ILE A 70 8.17 8.83 -11.09
N MET A 71 8.96 8.90 -10.04
CA MET A 71 10.31 9.44 -10.04
C MET A 71 11.24 8.44 -9.36
N LEU A 72 12.21 7.90 -10.12
CA LEU A 72 13.17 6.93 -9.59
C LEU A 72 14.22 7.67 -8.75
N ILE A 73 14.42 7.23 -7.50
CA ILE A 73 15.36 7.84 -6.55
C ILE A 73 16.65 7.04 -6.48
N ASN A 74 16.54 5.70 -6.45
CA ASN A 74 17.68 4.81 -6.48
C ASN A 74 17.36 3.61 -7.36
N THR A 75 18.23 3.34 -8.33
CA THR A 75 18.11 2.27 -9.33
C THR A 75 19.12 1.13 -9.13
N GLN A 76 19.93 1.18 -8.07
CA GLN A 76 20.97 0.20 -7.77
C GLN A 76 20.48 -0.91 -6.82
N GLY A 77 21.14 -2.07 -6.88
CA GLY A 77 20.82 -3.21 -6.02
C GLY A 77 19.53 -3.94 -6.41
N ARG A 78 19.00 -4.73 -5.47
CA ARG A 78 17.78 -5.54 -5.63
C ARG A 78 16.49 -4.72 -5.55
N PHE A 79 16.45 -3.74 -4.67
CA PHE A 79 15.26 -2.94 -4.41
C PHE A 79 15.43 -1.53 -4.96
N ILE A 80 14.47 -1.10 -5.78
CA ILE A 80 14.45 0.23 -6.38
C ILE A 80 13.58 1.14 -5.55
N LYS A 81 14.09 2.31 -5.18
CA LYS A 81 13.32 3.32 -4.46
C LYS A 81 12.71 4.31 -5.46
N ALA A 82 11.41 4.56 -5.36
CA ALA A 82 10.72 5.51 -6.22
C ALA A 82 9.72 6.36 -5.44
N HIS A 83 9.62 7.64 -5.81
CA HIS A 83 8.51 8.50 -5.39
C HIS A 83 7.35 8.34 -6.36
N ILE A 84 6.15 8.23 -5.80
CA ILE A 84 4.90 8.26 -6.54
C ILE A 84 4.37 9.68 -6.48
N MET A 85 4.07 10.24 -7.64
CA MET A 85 3.77 11.65 -7.81
C MET A 85 2.32 11.83 -8.28
N ASN A 86 1.60 12.75 -7.63
CA ASN A 86 0.36 13.32 -8.16
C ASN A 86 0.64 14.78 -8.55
N GLY A 87 0.77 15.04 -9.85
CA GLY A 87 1.30 16.31 -10.35
C GLY A 87 2.72 16.57 -9.83
N LYS A 88 2.89 17.64 -9.04
CA LYS A 88 4.17 18.02 -8.42
C LYS A 88 4.36 17.50 -6.99
N ARG A 89 3.34 16.85 -6.41
CA ARG A 89 3.36 16.39 -5.01
C ARG A 89 3.74 14.92 -4.93
N VAL A 90 4.67 14.58 -4.04
CA VAL A 90 4.94 13.19 -3.64
C VAL A 90 3.77 12.71 -2.77
N VAL A 91 3.12 11.63 -3.18
CA VAL A 91 1.98 11.03 -2.47
C VAL A 91 2.32 9.69 -1.82
N ASP A 92 3.40 9.05 -2.24
CA ASP A 92 3.90 7.80 -1.65
C ASP A 92 5.39 7.63 -1.98
N THR A 93 6.10 6.84 -1.19
CA THR A 93 7.43 6.32 -1.54
C THR A 93 7.40 4.81 -1.44
N ILE A 94 7.89 4.17 -2.49
CA ILE A 94 7.88 2.72 -2.59
C ILE A 94 9.29 2.15 -2.70
N ILE A 95 9.36 0.86 -2.38
CA ILE A 95 10.40 -0.04 -2.85
C ILE A 95 9.82 -1.03 -3.86
N PHE A 96 10.57 -1.31 -4.91
CA PHE A 96 10.23 -2.27 -5.95
C PHE A 96 11.30 -3.36 -6.02
N ASP A 97 10.93 -4.62 -5.83
CA ASP A 97 11.83 -5.76 -5.95
C ASP A 97 12.04 -6.14 -7.42
N ARG A 98 13.25 -6.01 -7.92
CA ARG A 98 13.60 -6.27 -9.33
C ARG A 98 13.46 -7.71 -9.77
N TYR A 99 13.44 -8.66 -8.82
CA TYR A 99 13.34 -10.08 -9.14
C TYR A 99 11.90 -10.57 -9.16
N THR A 100 11.06 -10.04 -8.27
CA THR A 100 9.68 -10.53 -8.08
C THR A 100 8.63 -9.57 -8.64
N GLY A 101 9.00 -8.30 -8.83
CA GLY A 101 8.08 -7.23 -9.19
C GLY A 101 7.18 -6.76 -8.06
N ARG A 102 7.48 -7.18 -6.83
CA ARG A 102 6.72 -6.78 -5.66
C ARG A 102 6.95 -5.30 -5.36
N ILE A 103 5.86 -4.59 -5.10
CA ILE A 103 5.81 -3.18 -4.77
C ILE A 103 5.40 -3.06 -3.30
N ARG A 104 6.11 -2.24 -2.52
CA ARG A 104 5.75 -1.94 -1.12
C ARG A 104 5.92 -0.46 -0.86
N SER A 105 4.89 0.18 -0.31
CA SER A 105 5.05 1.48 0.34
C SER A 105 5.92 1.32 1.60
N ILE A 106 6.73 2.34 1.91
CA ILE A 106 7.64 2.34 3.05
C ILE A 106 7.36 3.46 4.08
N TYR A 107 6.26 4.22 3.93
CA TYR A 107 5.82 5.26 4.88
C TYR A 107 4.30 5.24 5.12
#